data_AF-A0A2V6GB54-F1
#
_entry.id   AF-A0A2V6GB54-F1
#
_cell.length_a   1.000
_cell.length_b   1.000
_cell.length_c   1.000
_cell.angle_alpha   90.00
_cell.angle_beta   90.00
_cell.angle_gamma   90.00
#
_symmetry.space_group_name_H-M   'P 1'
#
loop_
_entity.id
_entity.type
_entity.pdbx_description
1 polymer ?
#
loop_
_entity_poly.entity_id
_entity_poly.type
_entity_poly.pdbx_seq_one_letter_code
_entity_poly.pdbx_strand_id
1 'polypeptide(L)' 'MKIGMPLRVMRGEQKIATLRVVDVRQQICGAIIEELDSENEKIKVGDRLQVDAQRSVSLK' A
#
# COMPACT_ATOMS: atom_id res chain seq x y z
N MET A 1 -7.01 7.00 -7.27
CA MET A 1 -7.02 5.85 -6.33
C MET A 1 -8.42 5.25 -6.30
N LYS A 2 -8.54 3.94 -6.11
CA LYS A 2 -9.83 3.25 -5.96
C LYS A 2 -9.81 2.38 -4.72
N ILE A 3 -10.97 2.17 -4.08
CA ILE A 3 -11.12 1.20 -3.00
C ILE A 3 -10.72 -0.19 -3.52
N GLY A 4 -10.00 -0.95 -2.71
CA GLY A 4 -9.49 -2.28 -3.04
C GLY A 4 -8.16 -2.28 -3.80
N MET A 5 -7.69 -1.12 -4.27
CA MET A 5 -6.42 -1.02 -4.99
C MET A 5 -5.24 -1.44 -4.09
N PRO A 6 -4.39 -2.37 -4.54
CA PRO A 6 -3.20 -2.77 -3.80
C PRO A 6 -2.08 -1.77 -4.00
N LEU A 7 -1.37 -1.47 -2.91
CA LEU A 7 -0.22 -0.59 -2.89
C LEU A 7 0.96 -1.27 -2.22
N ARG A 8 2.16 -0.89 -2.64
CA ARG A 8 3.41 -1.26 -1.99
C ARG A 8 4.02 -0.02 -1.34
N VAL A 9 4.48 -0.17 -0.11
CA VAL A 9 5.29 0.82 0.58
C VAL A 9 6.75 0.54 0.24
N MET A 10 7.44 1.53 -0.31
CA MET A 10 8.82 1.45 -0.76
C MET A 10 9.68 2.43 0.04
N ARG A 11 10.84 1.97 0.49
CA ARG A 11 11.91 2.78 1.09
C ARG A 11 13.18 2.59 0.27
N GLY A 12 13.46 3.55 -0.61
CA GLY A 12 14.40 3.32 -1.71
C GLY A 12 13.86 2.20 -2.61
N GLU A 13 14.68 1.19 -2.85
CA GLU A 13 14.32 -0.01 -3.64
C GLU A 13 13.69 -1.13 -2.79
N GLN A 14 13.67 -0.97 -1.45
CA GLN A 14 13.16 -2.00 -0.54
C GLN A 14 11.65 -1.87 -0.37
N LYS A 15 10.94 -2.99 -0.53
CA LYS A 15 9.52 -3.09 -0.18
C LYS A 15 9.39 -3.30 1.34
N ILE A 16 8.65 -2.41 1.99
CA ILE A 16 8.40 -2.44 3.44
C ILE A 16 7.10 -3.16 3.78
N ALA A 17 6.05 -2.93 2.98
CA ALA A 17 4.72 -3.46 3.26
C ALA A 17 3.84 -3.51 2.01
N THR A 18 2.81 -4.35 2.06
CA THR A 18 1.68 -4.33 1.13
C THR A 18 0.47 -3.74 1.84
N LEU A 19 -0.21 -2.80 1.17
CA LEU A 19 -1.42 -2.14 1.66
C LEU A 19 -2.60 -2.39 0.72
N ARG A 20 -3.81 -2.30 1.28
CA ARG A 20 -5.06 -2.21 0.51
C ARG A 20 -5.80 -0.93 0.84
N VAL A 21 -6.20 -0.17 -0.18
CA VAL A 21 -7.01 1.03 0.00
C VAL A 21 -8.42 0.67 0.45
N VAL A 22 -8.91 1.31 1.51
CA VAL A 22 -10.25 1.09 2.10
C VAL A 22 -11.14 2.35 2.08
N ASP A 23 -10.56 3.54 2.01
CA ASP A 23 -11.29 4.82 1.87
C ASP A 23 -10.58 5.72 0.86
N VAL A 24 -11.34 6.48 0.08
CA VAL A 24 -10.80 7.42 -0.91
C VAL A 24 -11.56 8.74 -0.82
N ARG A 25 -10.81 9.82 -0.61
CA ARG A 25 -11.30 11.21 -0.65
C ARG A 25 -10.55 11.96 -1.74
N GLN A 26 -10.92 13.23 -1.96
CA GLN A 26 -10.38 14.03 -3.05
C GLN A 26 -8.83 14.15 -3.02
N GLN A 27 -8.23 14.20 -1.83
CA GLN A 27 -6.78 14.41 -1.67
C GLN A 27 -6.06 13.36 -0.80
N ILE A 28 -6.81 12.49 -0.12
CA ILE A 28 -6.25 11.48 0.79
C ILE A 28 -6.96 10.15 0.60
N CYS A 29 -6.28 9.05 0.90
CA CYS A 29 -6.88 7.73 0.98
C CYS A 29 -6.45 7.03 2.27
N GLY A 30 -7.39 6.30 2.87
CA GLY A 30 -7.11 5.38 3.96
C GLY A 30 -6.76 4.00 3.40
N ALA A 31 -5.76 3.35 3.99
CA ALA A 31 -5.35 2.00 3.62
C ALA A 31 -5.05 1.17 4.87
N ILE A 32 -5.27 -0.14 4.75
CA ILE A 32 -4.88 -1.12 5.77
C ILE A 32 -3.60 -1.83 5.34
N ILE A 33 -2.76 -2.19 6.30
CA ILE A 33 -1.57 -3.03 6.05
C ILE A 33 -2.05 -4.47 5.95
N GLU A 34 -1.82 -5.11 4.81
CA GLU A 34 -2.12 -6.53 4.61
C GLU A 34 -0.94 -7.41 5.03
N GLU A 35 0.28 -6.94 4.76
CA GLU A 35 1.51 -7.70 4.98
C GLU A 35 2.67 -6.73 5.25
N LEU A 36 3.48 -7.05 6.25
CA LEU A 36 4.77 -6.41 6.49
C LEU A 36 5.86 -7.33 5.98
N ASP A 37 6.88 -6.77 5.33
CA ASP A 37 8.03 -7.56 4.86
C ASP A 37 8.95 -7.95 6.04
N SER A 38 8.94 -7.16 7.11
CA SER A 38 9.63 -7.45 8.38
C SER A 38 8.89 -6.82 9.56
N GLU A 39 8.84 -7.51 10.70
CA GLU A 39 8.28 -6.96 11.94
C GLU A 39 9.11 -5.81 12.53
N ASN A 40 10.41 -5.79 12.24
CA ASN A 40 11.33 -4.78 12.74
C ASN A 40 11.26 -3.48 11.93
N GLU A 41 10.83 -3.55 10.67
CA GLU A 41 10.75 -2.40 9.78
C GLU A 41 9.31 -1.90 9.64
N LYS A 42 8.98 -0.93 10.48
CA LYS A 42 7.69 -0.24 10.41
C LYS A 42 7.67 0.83 9.31
N ILE A 43 6.47 1.08 8.80
CA ILE A 43 6.19 2.21 7.92
C ILE A 43 6.43 3.51 8.69
N LYS A 44 7.03 4.50 8.03
CA LYS A 44 7.26 5.84 8.59
C LYS A 44 7.05 6.93 7.56
N VAL A 45 6.96 8.18 8.04
CA VAL A 45 6.85 9.36 7.18
C VAL A 45 8.07 9.44 6.25
N GLY A 46 7.81 9.67 4.96
CA GLY A 46 8.83 9.71 3.91
C GLY A 46 8.92 8.44 3.07
N ASP A 47 8.32 7.33 3.51
CA ASP A 47 8.16 6.15 2.66
C ASP A 47 7.23 6.45 1.47
N ARG A 48 7.50 5.82 0.33
CA ARG A 48 6.79 6.08 -0.93
C ARG A 48 5.79 4.97 -1.22
N LEU A 49 4.62 5.34 -1.75
CA LEU A 49 3.63 4.37 -2.21
C LEU A 49 3.76 4.15 -3.71
N GLN A 50 3.70 2.89 -4.14
CA GLN A 50 3.62 2.50 -5.55
C GLN A 50 2.41 1.59 -5.77
N VAL A 51 1.76 1.73 -6.93
CA VAL A 51 0.67 0.83 -7.31
C VAL A 51 1.23 -0.56 -7.63
N ASP A 52 0.64 -1.59 -7.04
CA ASP A 52 0.96 -2.97 -7.40
C ASP A 52 0.06 -3.44 -8.55
N ALA A 53 0.43 -3.07 -9.78
CA ALA A 53 -0.36 -3.38 -10.97
C ALA A 53 -0.42 -4.89 -11.28
N GLN A 54 0.49 -5.70 -10.74
CA GLN A 54 0.52 -7.15 -10.98
C GLN A 54 -0.53 -7.87 -10.14
N ARG A 55 -0.92 -7.31 -8.99
CA ARG A 55 -1.95 -7.87 -8.10
C ARG A 55 -3.32 -7.32 -8.50
N SER A 56 -3.68 -7.41 -9.78
CA SER A 56 -5.01 -7.04 -10.26
C SER A 56 -6.06 -7.91 -9.56
N VAL A 57 -6.70 -7.34 -8.54
CA VAL A 57 -7.74 -8.00 -7.76
C VAL A 57 -8.97 -8.10 -8.65
N SER A 58 -9.33 -9.32 -9.05
CA SER A 58 -10.66 -9.57 -9.60
C SER A 58 -11.66 -9.34 -8.48
N LEU A 59 -12.31 -8.17 -8.47
CA LEU A 59 -13.47 -7.91 -7.62
C LEU A 59 -14.57 -8.86 -8.11
N LYS A 60 -14.91 -9.86 -7.29
CA LYS A 60 -16.14 -10.65 -7.46
C LYS A 60 -17.34 -9.83 -7.01
#